data_AF-A0A832VHK6-F1
#
_entry.id   AF-A0A832VHK6-F1
#
_cell.length_a   1.000
_cell.length_b   1.000
_cell.length_c   1.000
_cell.angle_alpha   90.00
_cell.angle_beta   90.00
_cell.angle_gamma   90.00
#
_symmetry.space_group_name_H-M   'P 1'
#
loop_
_entity.id
_entity.type
_entity.pdbx_description
1 polymer ?
#
loop_
_entity_poly.entity_id
_entity_poly.type
_entity_poly.pdbx_seq_one_letter_code
_entity_poly.pdbx_strand_id
1 'polypeptide(L)' 'AARCGIKTIIIPRANAQDVLLDSQFDHVEVIAVDSLDEVMEHALIKGEKKTSLVKRLGAVIDRLTPEISPSSQLS' A
#
# COMPACT_ATOMS: atom_id res chain seq x y z
N ALA A 1 -0.43 13.84 -7.88
CA ALA A 1 0.37 12.66 -8.26
C ALA A 1 0.38 12.46 -9.78
N ALA A 2 -0.75 12.12 -10.40
CA ALA A 2 -0.86 11.90 -11.85
C ALA A 2 -0.31 13.06 -12.71
N ARG A 3 -0.69 14.31 -12.39
CA ARG A 3 -0.18 15.53 -13.06
C ARG A 3 1.33 15.76 -12.93
N CYS A 4 1.98 15.10 -11.98
CA CYS A 4 3.41 15.23 -11.70
C CYS A 4 4.25 14.12 -12.37
N GLY A 5 3.64 13.30 -13.24
CA GLY A 5 4.33 12.21 -13.95
C GLY A 5 4.49 10.93 -13.12
N ILE A 6 3.78 10.81 -12.00
CA ILE A 6 3.73 9.55 -11.24
C ILE A 6 2.84 8.57 -11.99
N LYS A 7 3.41 7.40 -12.31
CA LYS A 7 2.75 6.37 -13.13
C LYS A 7 1.92 5.37 -12.32
N THR A 8 2.25 5.18 -11.04
CA THR A 8 1.58 4.22 -10.18
C THR A 8 1.26 4.86 -8.83
N ILE A 9 0.01 4.73 -8.38
CA ILE A 9 -0.51 5.30 -7.14
C ILE A 9 -1.07 4.15 -6.30
N ILE A 10 -0.64 4.07 -5.04
CA ILE A 10 -1.17 3.09 -4.09
C ILE A 10 -2.19 3.79 -3.19
N ILE A 11 -3.37 3.19 -3.01
CA ILE A 11 -4.44 3.73 -2.17
C ILE A 11 -4.99 2.64 -1.23
N PRO A 12 -5.55 3.00 -0.06
CA PRO A 12 -6.32 2.06 0.74
C PRO A 12 -7.52 1.54 -0.06
N ARG A 13 -7.82 0.25 0.05
CA ARG A 13 -8.96 -0.38 -0.63
C ARG A 13 -10.30 0.25 -0.26
N ALA A 14 -10.41 0.73 0.98
CA ALA A 14 -11.57 1.49 1.45
C ALA A 14 -11.85 2.74 0.61
N ASN A 15 -10.83 3.34 0.00
CA ASN A 15 -10.97 4.55 -0.83
C ASN A 15 -11.06 4.26 -2.33
N ALA A 16 -11.05 2.99 -2.75
CA ALA A 16 -11.10 2.64 -4.17
C ALA A 16 -12.38 3.17 -4.86
N GLN A 17 -13.48 3.26 -4.12
CA GLN A 17 -14.76 3.79 -4.63
C GLN A 17 -14.80 5.32 -4.69
N ASP A 18 -13.94 6.01 -3.93
CA ASP A 18 -13.86 7.48 -3.89
C ASP A 18 -12.99 8.05 -5.01
N VAL A 19 -12.30 7.18 -5.77
CA VAL A 19 -11.35 7.58 -6.82
C VAL A 19 -12.03 7.56 -8.19
N LEU A 20 -12.25 8.75 -8.74
CA LEU A 20 -12.66 8.95 -10.12
C LEU A 20 -11.45 9.43 -10.94
N LEU A 21 -11.13 8.71 -12.02
CA LEU A 21 -10.08 9.08 -12.97
C LEU A 21 -10.70 9.60 -14.26
N ASP A 22 -10.26 10.77 -14.71
CA ASP A 22 -10.58 11.29 -16.03
C ASP A 22 -9.71 10.61 -17.10
N SER A 23 -10.21 10.52 -18.34
CA SER A 23 -9.53 9.84 -19.47
C SER A 23 -8.11 10.36 -19.75
N GLN A 24 -7.83 11.62 -19.40
CA GLN A 24 -6.49 12.19 -19.47
C GLN A 24 -5.46 11.48 -18.56
N PHE A 25 -5.91 10.68 -17.59
CA PHE A 25 -5.08 9.94 -16.64
C PHE A 25 -5.18 8.42 -16.79
N ASP A 26 -5.71 7.90 -17.90
CA ASP A 26 -5.79 6.44 -18.19
C ASP A 26 -4.42 5.74 -18.20
N HIS A 27 -3.34 6.51 -18.31
CA HIS A 27 -1.96 6.03 -18.26
C HIS A 27 -1.41 5.86 -16.83
N VAL A 28 -2.20 6.17 -15.81
CA VAL A 28 -1.83 6.05 -14.39
C VAL A 28 -2.49 4.83 -13.79
N GLU A 29 -1.68 3.95 -13.21
CA GLU A 29 -2.13 2.74 -12.53
C GLU A 29 -2.47 3.05 -11.07
N VAL A 30 -3.65 2.61 -10.62
CA VAL A 30 -4.07 2.73 -9.22
C VAL A 30 -4.16 1.34 -8.60
N ILE A 31 -3.41 1.11 -7.53
CA ILE A 31 -3.34 -0.16 -6.81
C ILE A 31 -3.98 0.02 -5.46
N ALA A 32 -5.10 -0.66 -5.23
CA ALA A 32 -5.80 -0.68 -3.96
C ALA A 32 -5.22 -1.77 -3.04
N VAL A 33 -4.84 -1.42 -1.81
CA VAL A 33 -4.22 -2.34 -0.84
C VAL A 33 -4.94 -2.32 0.51
N ASP A 34 -4.85 -3.42 1.26
CA ASP A 34 -5.45 -3.53 2.60
C ASP A 34 -4.43 -3.39 3.74
N SER A 35 -3.15 -3.67 3.46
CA SER A 35 -2.11 -3.75 4.47
C SER A 35 -0.84 -2.98 4.07
N LEU A 36 -0.03 -2.64 5.08
CA LEU A 36 1.24 -1.96 4.85
C LEU A 36 2.25 -2.88 4.14
N ASP A 37 2.16 -4.20 4.31
CA ASP A 37 3.01 -5.16 3.61
C ASP A 37 2.78 -5.11 2.09
N GLU A 38 1.52 -5.05 1.65
CA GLU A 38 1.16 -4.86 0.24
C GLU A 38 1.74 -3.55 -0.32
N VAL A 39 1.67 -2.44 0.45
CA VAL A 39 2.30 -1.17 0.05
C VAL A 39 3.78 -1.37 -0.22
N MET A 40 4.49 -2.08 0.68
CA MET A 40 5.92 -2.31 0.57
C MET A 40 6.27 -3.17 -0.63
N GLU A 41 5.45 -4.17 -0.93
CA GLU A 41 5.64 -5.06 -2.09
C GLU A 41 5.50 -4.32 -3.42
N HIS A 42 4.54 -3.40 -3.51
CA HIS A 42 4.31 -2.58 -4.70
C HIS A 42 5.26 -1.38 -4.83
N ALA A 43 5.68 -0.77 -3.71
CA ALA A 43 6.55 0.41 -3.71
C ALA A 43 8.05 0.08 -3.87
N LEU A 44 8.50 -1.09 -3.43
CA LEU A 44 9.92 -1.48 -3.50
C LEU A 44 10.20 -2.31 -4.76
N ILE A 45 10.74 -1.63 -5.78
CA ILE A 45 11.17 -2.21 -7.07
C ILE A 45 11.93 -3.54 -6.88
N LYS A 46 11.48 -4.60 -7.56
CA LYS A 46 12.09 -5.94 -7.60
C LYS A 46 13.56 -5.85 -8.04
N GLY A 47 14.46 -6.01 -7.08
CA GLY A 47 15.90 -6.13 -7.31
C GLY A 47 16.57 -6.73 -6.08
N GLU A 48 17.52 -7.65 -6.27
CA GLU A 48 18.08 -8.53 -5.23
C GLU A 48 18.57 -7.79 -3.97
N LYS A 49 19.09 -6.56 -4.12
CA LYS A 49 19.58 -5.75 -2.98
C LYS A 49 18.46 -5.18 -2.08
N LYS A 50 17.21 -5.11 -2.57
CA LYS A 50 16.09 -4.44 -1.88
C LYS A 50 15.20 -5.40 -1.08
N THR A 51 15.27 -6.71 -1.29
CA THR A 51 14.58 -7.73 -0.47
C THR A 51 14.97 -7.61 1.02
N SER A 52 16.22 -7.25 1.32
CA SER A 52 16.65 -7.05 2.72
C SER A 52 16.06 -5.80 3.36
N LEU A 53 15.70 -4.76 2.58
CA LEU A 53 15.04 -3.56 3.09
C LEU A 53 13.57 -3.83 3.41
N VAL A 54 12.85 -4.53 2.52
CA VAL A 54 11.47 -4.98 2.77
C VAL A 54 11.43 -5.76 4.09
N LYS A 55 12.33 -6.75 4.24
CA LYS A 55 12.40 -7.59 5.45
C LYS A 55 12.70 -6.81 6.73
N ARG A 56 13.58 -5.80 6.67
CA ARG A 56 13.90 -4.96 7.83
C ARG A 56 12.77 -4.01 8.21
N LEU A 57 12.06 -3.46 7.22
CA LEU A 57 10.94 -2.56 7.46
C LEU A 57 9.71 -3.32 7.96
N GLY A 58 9.40 -4.50 7.39
CA GLY A 58 8.34 -5.38 7.91
C GLY A 58 8.55 -5.73 9.38
N ALA A 59 9.77 -6.09 9.77
CA ALA A 59 10.10 -6.39 11.18
C ALA A 59 9.93 -5.20 12.14
N VAL A 60 9.93 -3.96 11.64
CA VAL A 60 9.64 -2.76 12.44
C VAL A 60 8.13 -2.49 12.49
N ILE A 61 7.42 -2.76 11.40
CA ILE A 61 5.96 -2.62 11.30
C ILE A 61 5.27 -3.59 12.26
N ASP A 62 5.71 -4.85 12.31
CA ASP A 62 5.18 -5.85 13.26
C ASP A 62 5.37 -5.42 14.74
N ARG A 63 6.43 -4.66 15.03
CA ARG A 63 6.66 -4.13 16.39
C ARG A 63 5.78 -2.93 16.73
N LEU A 64 5.35 -2.18 15.72
CA LEU A 64 4.55 -0.96 15.89
C LEU A 64 3.04 -1.25 15.80
N THR A 65 2.67 -2.40 15.26
CA THR A 65 1.28 -2.85 15.11
C THR A 65 1.05 -4.01 16.09
N PRO A 66 0.75 -3.73 17.37
CA PRO A 66 0.35 -4.81 18.28
C PRO A 66 -0.94 -5.43 17.75
N GLU A 67 -0.93 -6.75 17.61
CA GLU A 67 -2.08 -7.59 17.25
C GLU A 67 -3.37 -7.03 17.88
N ILE A 68 -4.25 -6.42 17.07
CA ILE A 68 -5.59 -6.07 17.52
C ILE A 68 -6.34 -7.40 17.59
N SER A 69 -6.30 -8.04 18.76
CA SER A 69 -7.06 -9.25 19.03
C SER A 69 -8.54 -8.97 18.76
N PRO A 70 -9.25 -9.74 17.91
CA PRO A 70 -10.64 -9.49 17.54
C PRO A 70 -11.67 -9.82 18.64
N SER A 71 -11.29 -9.71 19.91
CA SER A 71 -12.04 -10.23 21.07
C SER A 71 -12.47 -9.12 22.03
N SER A 72 -13.23 -8.13 21.56
CA SER A 72 -13.87 -7.15 22.48
C SER A 72 -15.13 -6.45 21.95
N GLN A 73 -15.80 -7.01 20.94
CA GLN A 73 -17.17 -6.60 20.58
C GLN A 73 -18.15 -7.75 20.77
N LEU A 74 -18.36 -8.14 22.02
CA LEU A 74 -19.52 -8.89 22.50
C LEU A 74 -19.67 -8.60 23.99
N SER A 75 -20.36 -7.49 24.30
CA SER A 75 -21.04 -7.20 25.57
C SER A 75 -22.08 -6.12 25.29
#